data_AF-A0A1Z5L8N4-F1
#
_entry.id   AF-A0A1Z5L8N4-F1
#
_cell.length_a   1.000
_cell.length_b   1.000
_cell.length_c   1.000
_cell.angle_alpha   90.00
_cell.angle_beta   90.00
_cell.angle_gamma   90.00
#
_symmetry.space_group_name_H-M   'P 1'
#
loop_
_entity.id
_entity.type
_entity.pdbx_description
1 polymer ?
#
loop_
_entity_poly.entity_id
_entity_poly.type
_entity_poly.pdbx_seq_one_letter_code
_entity_poly.pdbx_strand_id
1 'polypeptide(L)'
;MTSRSRVAFCSSPFWDWNLTWHSEFFQLTPCFENTVLVYIPSFVLFGFGLPTLFKRRKYEKPLPITAVNILRTFISLTLVSLYALSFIHKIVDYAQGFLIAPSVSTLSADVVRTIAFGTTVVLQIRQRKSGQRSSSVLFFFWFVSLVCRFPEYFRCIQEVFREAVPTPRFTAFQFGITVSAYPLVVAQFVLACMNDSVREELEIKGQSPSLSAPPLSSLTFHWVSTFILRGYRRYVTINDLFGVRPDHLTRYNYSIWESNWKAELLRVGYSSRDGTCRYMKGRPSLFFTFVSTFWVPIAVSFFFAIVRTFIRTAPALMINLITNFMASDEPTWKGVVYACMIVVANLVSAMFVRHIDYTLSTTGLRIRAAIVASVYRKVLRMSSESQGRYTVGELVNLVAGDADRVYRLTSIVGFVAAGP
;
A
#
# COMPACT_ATOMS: atom_id res chain seq x y z
N MET A 1 34.87 -43.73 -11.67
CA MET A 1 33.64 -43.23 -11.02
C MET A 1 33.92 -41.82 -10.52
N THR A 2 33.65 -40.81 -11.35
CA THR A 2 33.82 -39.40 -11.02
C THR A 2 32.62 -38.93 -10.20
N SER A 3 32.81 -38.66 -8.92
CA SER A 3 31.79 -38.02 -8.10
C SER A 3 31.56 -36.61 -8.65
N ARG A 4 30.50 -36.40 -9.43
CA ARG A 4 29.94 -35.07 -9.68
C ARG A 4 29.55 -34.51 -8.31
N SER A 5 30.39 -33.65 -7.75
CA SER A 5 30.04 -32.78 -6.64
C SER A 5 28.75 -32.06 -6.99
N ARG A 6 27.64 -32.38 -6.31
CA ARG A 6 26.38 -31.68 -6.51
C ARG A 6 26.61 -30.20 -6.21
N VAL A 7 26.34 -29.34 -7.18
CA VAL A 7 26.39 -27.88 -6.96
C VAL A 7 25.33 -27.57 -5.90
N ALA A 8 25.77 -27.23 -4.69
CA ALA A 8 24.86 -26.88 -3.61
C ALA A 8 24.16 -25.55 -3.95
N PHE A 9 22.87 -25.45 -3.65
CA PHE A 9 22.09 -24.24 -3.93
C PHE A 9 22.64 -23.03 -3.16
N CYS A 10 23.01 -23.25 -1.89
CA CYS A 10 23.70 -22.28 -1.05
C CYS A 10 25.05 -22.83 -0.58
N SER A 11 26.03 -21.94 -0.44
CA SER A 11 27.34 -22.23 0.16
C SER A 11 27.34 -22.14 1.69
N SER A 12 26.29 -21.55 2.29
CA SER A 12 26.08 -21.40 3.73
C SER A 12 24.75 -22.02 4.15
N PRO A 13 24.56 -22.36 5.43
CA PRO A 13 23.25 -22.77 5.94
C PRO A 13 22.18 -21.70 5.64
N PHE A 14 20.93 -22.16 5.45
CA PHE A 14 19.83 -21.24 5.16
C PHE A 14 19.62 -20.22 6.28
N TRP A 15 19.68 -20.64 7.55
CA TRP A 15 19.55 -19.77 8.71
C TRP A 15 20.47 -20.26 9.83
N ASP A 16 21.12 -19.33 10.52
CA ASP A 16 21.99 -19.63 11.66
C ASP A 16 21.70 -18.66 12.81
N TRP A 17 21.11 -19.19 13.89
CA TRP A 17 20.77 -18.42 15.08
C TRP A 17 21.99 -17.87 15.81
N ASN A 18 23.11 -18.60 15.78
CA ASN A 18 24.34 -18.14 16.42
C ASN A 18 24.87 -16.89 15.72
N LEU A 19 24.89 -16.91 14.38
CA LEU A 19 25.31 -15.78 13.58
C LEU A 19 24.36 -14.57 13.73
N THR A 20 23.04 -14.82 13.75
CA THR A 20 22.08 -13.71 13.77
C THR A 20 21.90 -13.06 15.13
N TRP A 21 22.00 -13.83 16.23
CA TRP A 21 21.65 -13.33 17.56
C TRP A 21 22.81 -13.21 18.54
N HIS A 22 23.87 -13.99 18.36
CA HIS A 22 25.02 -14.01 19.29
C HIS A 22 26.24 -13.24 18.79
N SER A 23 26.20 -12.74 17.55
CA SER A 23 27.27 -11.90 16.98
C SER A 23 27.32 -10.49 17.59
N GLU A 24 28.49 -9.86 17.51
CA GLU A 24 28.71 -8.47 17.95
C GLU A 24 27.87 -7.43 17.20
N PHE A 25 27.35 -7.78 16.03
CA PHE A 25 26.43 -6.97 15.24
C PHE A 25 25.43 -7.86 14.49
N PHE A 26 24.30 -7.29 14.09
CA PHE A 26 23.26 -8.01 13.36
C PHE A 26 23.76 -8.50 11.99
N GLN A 27 23.77 -9.81 11.79
CA GLN A 27 24.16 -10.45 10.55
C GLN A 27 23.15 -11.51 10.12
N LEU A 28 22.85 -11.57 8.83
CA LEU A 28 22.07 -12.65 8.24
C LEU A 28 22.98 -13.56 7.42
N THR A 29 22.58 -14.82 7.26
CA THR A 29 23.34 -15.74 6.42
C THR A 29 23.29 -15.27 4.95
N PRO A 30 24.41 -15.38 4.20
CA PRO A 30 24.42 -15.00 2.79
C PRO A 30 23.38 -15.73 1.94
N CYS A 31 23.03 -16.98 2.31
CA CYS A 31 21.96 -17.72 1.66
C CYS A 31 20.59 -17.05 1.85
N PHE A 32 20.26 -16.60 3.07
CA PHE A 32 19.00 -15.91 3.35
C PHE A 32 18.92 -14.54 2.65
N GLU A 33 20.03 -13.80 2.63
CA GLU A 33 20.12 -12.51 1.94
C GLU A 33 19.87 -12.65 0.43
N ASN A 34 20.51 -13.62 -0.23
CA ASN A 34 20.38 -13.83 -1.68
C ASN A 34 19.07 -14.51 -2.10
N THR A 35 18.31 -15.04 -1.14
CA THR A 35 17.04 -15.73 -1.43
C THR A 35 15.86 -14.89 -0.93
N VAL A 36 15.51 -14.98 0.35
CA VAL A 36 14.30 -14.39 0.91
C VAL A 36 14.25 -12.87 0.68
N LEU A 37 15.34 -12.15 0.97
CA LEU A 37 15.36 -10.69 0.85
C LEU A 37 15.30 -10.19 -0.61
N VAL A 38 15.73 -11.00 -1.57
CA VAL A 38 15.63 -10.67 -3.01
C VAL A 38 14.26 -11.04 -3.58
N TYR A 39 13.69 -12.14 -3.11
CA TYR A 39 12.49 -12.71 -3.70
C TYR A 39 11.24 -12.00 -3.16
N ILE A 40 11.21 -11.56 -1.89
CA ILE A 40 10.07 -10.84 -1.30
C ILE A 40 9.64 -9.60 -2.13
N PRO A 41 10.52 -8.62 -2.43
CA PRO A 41 10.13 -7.48 -3.26
C PRO A 41 9.68 -7.91 -4.67
N SER A 42 10.33 -8.93 -5.23
CA SER A 42 10.03 -9.44 -6.57
C SER A 42 8.67 -10.12 -6.63
N PHE A 43 8.27 -10.88 -5.61
CA PHE A 43 6.94 -11.46 -5.50
C PHE A 43 5.86 -10.39 -5.41
N VAL A 44 6.08 -9.30 -4.66
CA VAL A 44 5.16 -8.16 -4.61
C VAL A 44 5.00 -7.54 -6.00
N LEU A 45 6.10 -7.33 -6.72
CA LEU A 45 6.08 -6.76 -8.06
C LEU A 45 5.41 -7.69 -9.08
N PHE A 46 5.67 -8.99 -9.03
CA PHE A 46 5.10 -9.93 -9.98
C PHE A 46 3.62 -10.22 -9.68
N GLY A 47 3.25 -10.36 -8.42
CA GLY A 47 1.86 -10.60 -8.00
C GLY A 47 0.94 -9.42 -8.29
N PHE A 48 1.37 -8.19 -7.99
CA PHE A 48 0.52 -6.99 -8.15
C PHE A 48 0.85 -6.17 -9.39
N GLY A 49 2.10 -6.18 -9.86
CA GLY A 49 2.55 -5.38 -11.01
C GLY A 49 2.27 -6.03 -12.36
N LEU A 50 2.57 -7.32 -12.55
CA LEU A 50 2.34 -7.98 -13.85
C LEU A 50 0.88 -7.94 -14.31
N PRO A 51 -0.14 -8.18 -13.44
CA PRO A 51 -1.53 -8.09 -13.87
C PRO A 51 -1.90 -6.70 -14.42
N THR A 52 -1.25 -5.63 -13.95
CA THR A 52 -1.49 -4.27 -14.45
C THR A 52 -0.96 -4.05 -15.86
N LEU A 53 0.01 -4.83 -16.32
CA LEU A 53 0.49 -4.82 -17.71
C LEU A 53 -0.55 -5.41 -18.66
N PHE A 54 -1.27 -6.45 -18.23
CA PHE A 54 -2.27 -7.13 -19.06
C PHE A 54 -3.64 -6.47 -19.03
N LYS A 55 -3.95 -5.68 -17.99
CA LYS A 55 -5.20 -4.94 -17.91
C LYS A 55 -5.27 -3.88 -19.02
N ARG A 56 -6.25 -4.01 -19.91
CA ARG A 56 -6.59 -2.98 -20.91
C ARG A 56 -7.16 -1.77 -20.16
N ARG A 57 -6.43 -0.65 -20.16
CA ARG A 57 -6.91 0.62 -19.65
C ARG A 57 -7.30 1.53 -20.81
N LYS A 58 -8.34 2.34 -20.59
CA LYS A 58 -8.67 3.45 -21.47
C LYS A 58 -7.52 4.46 -21.33
N TYR A 59 -6.79 4.68 -22.41
CA TYR A 59 -5.66 5.60 -22.41
C TYR A 59 -6.17 7.01 -22.14
N GLU A 60 -5.76 7.60 -21.02
CA GLU A 60 -5.79 9.05 -20.89
C GLU A 60 -4.67 9.66 -21.75
N LYS A 61 -4.66 10.98 -21.90
CA LYS A 61 -3.59 11.66 -22.63
C LYS A 61 -2.23 11.26 -22.02
N PRO A 62 -1.23 10.91 -22.84
CA PRO A 62 0.08 10.53 -22.33
C PRO A 62 0.71 11.68 -21.54
N LEU A 63 1.42 11.35 -20.47
CA LEU A 63 2.12 12.36 -19.67
C LEU A 63 3.29 12.95 -20.47
N PRO A 64 3.54 14.27 -20.38
CA PRO A 64 4.70 14.89 -20.99
C PRO A 64 5.99 14.31 -20.39
N ILE A 65 7.08 14.40 -21.14
CA ILE A 65 8.39 13.95 -20.66
C ILE A 65 8.89 14.97 -19.62
N THR A 66 8.80 14.61 -18.35
CA THR A 66 9.32 15.39 -17.22
C THR A 66 10.73 14.94 -16.84
N ALA A 67 11.52 15.82 -16.21
CA ALA A 67 12.83 15.48 -15.66
C ALA A 67 12.76 14.32 -14.65
N VAL A 68 11.70 14.29 -13.82
CA VAL A 68 11.47 13.22 -12.84
C VAL A 68 11.26 11.87 -13.53
N ASN A 69 10.47 11.81 -14.60
CA ASN A 69 10.26 10.58 -15.34
C ASN A 69 11.53 10.13 -16.10
N ILE A 70 12.32 11.06 -16.64
CA ILE A 70 13.63 10.75 -17.23
C ILE A 70 14.55 10.14 -16.17
N LEU A 71 14.67 10.78 -15.01
CA LEU A 71 15.54 10.34 -13.93
C LEU A 71 15.12 8.97 -13.36
N ARG A 72 13.82 8.75 -13.15
CA ARG A 72 13.26 7.43 -12.78
C ARG A 72 13.67 6.35 -13.78
N THR A 73 13.48 6.61 -15.07
CA THR A 73 13.79 5.61 -16.11
C THR A 73 15.29 5.36 -16.21
N PHE A 74 16.11 6.42 -16.14
CA PHE A 74 17.56 6.34 -16.20
C PHE A 74 18.12 5.52 -15.03
N ILE A 75 17.77 5.84 -13.79
CA ILE A 75 18.24 5.10 -12.62
C ILE A 75 17.79 3.63 -12.67
N SER A 76 16.56 3.35 -13.13
CA SER A 76 16.07 1.97 -13.28
C SER A 76 16.89 1.20 -14.30
N LEU A 77 17.25 1.82 -15.43
CA LEU A 77 18.12 1.23 -16.46
C LEU A 77 19.54 0.98 -15.94
N THR A 78 20.10 1.92 -15.16
CA THR A 78 21.40 1.73 -14.50
C THR A 78 21.37 0.56 -13.53
N LEU A 79 20.29 0.39 -12.75
CA LEU A 79 20.14 -0.77 -11.87
C LEU A 79 20.07 -2.09 -12.64
N VAL A 80 19.35 -2.12 -13.77
CA VAL A 80 19.29 -3.29 -14.65
C VAL A 80 20.68 -3.62 -15.20
N SER A 81 21.43 -2.63 -15.68
CA SER A 81 22.77 -2.86 -16.25
C SER A 81 23.77 -3.34 -15.20
N LEU A 82 23.77 -2.77 -13.99
CA LEU A 82 24.65 -3.20 -12.89
C LEU A 82 24.45 -4.68 -12.55
N TYR A 83 23.20 -5.14 -12.42
CA TYR A 83 22.91 -6.54 -12.09
C TYR A 83 23.09 -7.50 -13.27
N ALA A 84 22.83 -7.07 -14.50
CA ALA A 84 23.16 -7.84 -15.68
C ALA A 84 24.69 -8.06 -15.80
N LEU A 85 25.48 -7.01 -15.54
CA LEU A 85 26.95 -7.11 -15.54
C LEU A 85 27.46 -8.01 -14.39
N SER A 86 26.86 -7.92 -13.19
CA SER A 86 27.17 -8.84 -12.08
C SER A 86 26.96 -10.30 -12.47
N PHE A 87 25.83 -10.60 -13.11
CA PHE A 87 25.50 -11.95 -13.56
C PHE A 87 26.49 -12.47 -14.62
N ILE A 88 26.81 -11.63 -15.61
CA ILE A 88 27.78 -11.98 -16.66
C ILE A 88 29.16 -12.25 -16.06
N HIS A 89 29.63 -11.39 -15.14
CA HIS A 89 30.92 -11.58 -14.48
C HIS A 89 30.98 -12.91 -13.73
N LYS A 90 29.95 -13.25 -12.94
CA LYS A 90 29.85 -14.53 -12.23
C LYS A 90 29.86 -15.74 -13.17
N ILE A 91 29.22 -15.64 -14.34
CA ILE A 91 29.23 -16.69 -15.37
C ILE A 91 30.62 -16.83 -16.00
N VAL A 92 31.28 -15.72 -16.33
CA VAL A 92 32.62 -15.75 -16.92
C VAL A 92 33.62 -16.35 -15.92
N ASP A 93 33.56 -15.97 -14.65
CA ASP A 93 34.40 -16.55 -13.59
C ASP A 93 34.18 -18.07 -13.47
N TYR A 94 32.93 -18.52 -13.56
CA TYR A 94 32.58 -19.94 -13.57
C TYR A 94 33.13 -20.66 -14.81
N ALA A 95 33.02 -20.05 -16.00
CA ALA A 95 33.49 -20.63 -17.25
C ALA A 95 35.01 -20.70 -17.35
N GLN A 96 35.73 -19.75 -16.76
CA GLN A 96 37.19 -19.71 -16.69
C GLN A 96 37.79 -20.66 -15.64
N GLY A 97 36.94 -21.37 -14.88
CA GLY A 97 37.40 -22.35 -13.89
C GLY A 97 38.11 -21.74 -12.68
N PHE A 98 37.77 -20.49 -12.32
CA PHE A 98 38.33 -19.85 -11.14
C PHE A 98 37.96 -20.65 -9.88
N LEU A 99 38.85 -20.67 -8.87
CA LEU A 99 38.85 -21.60 -7.73
C LEU A 99 37.58 -21.57 -6.83
N ILE A 100 36.68 -20.60 -7.02
CA ILE A 100 35.46 -20.44 -6.23
C ILE A 100 34.26 -20.34 -7.17
N ALA A 101 33.57 -21.46 -7.39
CA ALA A 101 32.33 -21.46 -8.17
C ALA A 101 31.24 -20.66 -7.43
N PRO A 102 30.54 -19.73 -8.10
CA PRO A 102 29.43 -19.01 -7.48
C PRO A 102 28.31 -19.97 -7.09
N SER A 103 27.73 -19.77 -5.91
CA SER A 103 26.57 -20.55 -5.48
C SER A 103 25.35 -20.27 -6.38
N VAL A 104 24.47 -21.26 -6.55
CA VAL A 104 23.25 -21.09 -7.36
C VAL A 104 22.38 -19.94 -6.83
N SER A 105 22.32 -19.76 -5.50
CA SER A 105 21.58 -18.67 -4.85
C SER A 105 22.06 -17.28 -5.27
N THR A 106 23.37 -17.07 -5.42
CA THR A 106 23.93 -15.78 -5.84
C THR A 106 23.69 -15.48 -7.32
N LEU A 107 23.64 -16.51 -8.17
CA LEU A 107 23.28 -16.38 -9.57
C LEU A 107 21.78 -16.10 -9.73
N SER A 108 20.94 -16.84 -9.00
CA SER A 108 19.48 -16.66 -9.04
C SER A 108 19.06 -15.30 -8.51
N ALA A 109 19.74 -14.78 -7.48
CA ALA A 109 19.52 -13.43 -6.95
C ALA A 109 19.69 -12.35 -8.03
N ASP A 110 20.79 -12.38 -8.78
CA ASP A 110 21.08 -11.37 -9.82
C ASP A 110 20.11 -11.45 -10.99
N VAL A 111 19.71 -12.67 -11.39
CA VAL A 111 18.68 -12.87 -12.42
C VAL A 111 17.34 -12.29 -11.96
N VAL A 112 16.89 -12.62 -10.75
CA VAL A 112 15.63 -12.12 -10.19
C VAL A 112 15.63 -10.60 -10.09
N ARG A 113 16.74 -9.99 -9.62
CA ARG A 113 16.92 -8.53 -9.56
C ARG A 113 16.85 -7.89 -10.94
N THR A 114 17.55 -8.45 -11.91
CA THR A 114 17.57 -7.95 -13.29
C THR A 114 16.17 -7.97 -13.91
N ILE A 115 15.44 -9.07 -13.74
CA ILE A 115 14.06 -9.20 -14.23
C ILE A 115 13.11 -8.25 -13.49
N ALA A 116 13.23 -8.14 -12.16
CA ALA A 116 12.40 -7.25 -11.36
C ALA A 116 12.60 -5.78 -11.77
N PHE A 117 13.84 -5.30 -11.82
CA PHE A 117 14.13 -3.93 -12.24
C PHE A 117 13.74 -3.69 -13.70
N GLY A 118 13.96 -4.65 -14.60
CA GLY A 118 13.48 -4.57 -15.99
C GLY A 118 11.95 -4.43 -16.07
N THR A 119 11.22 -5.16 -15.22
CA THR A 119 9.76 -5.04 -15.11
C THR A 119 9.35 -3.65 -14.61
N THR A 120 10.10 -3.03 -13.71
CA THR A 120 9.83 -1.64 -13.27
C THR A 120 10.00 -0.64 -14.42
N VAL A 121 11.01 -0.79 -15.28
CA VAL A 121 11.19 0.06 -16.47
C VAL A 121 9.98 -0.04 -17.39
N VAL A 122 9.52 -1.27 -17.68
CA VAL A 122 8.34 -1.51 -18.52
C VAL A 122 7.08 -0.89 -17.90
N LEU A 123 6.89 -1.05 -16.60
CA LEU A 123 5.77 -0.46 -15.87
C LEU A 123 5.81 1.07 -15.89
N GLN A 124 6.97 1.69 -15.68
CA GLN A 124 7.15 3.15 -15.75
C GLN A 124 6.79 3.69 -17.14
N ILE A 125 7.29 3.06 -18.22
CA ILE A 125 6.99 3.46 -19.59
C ILE A 125 5.49 3.32 -19.90
N ARG A 126 4.87 2.21 -19.48
CA ARG A 126 3.43 1.96 -19.72
C ARG A 126 2.55 2.94 -18.93
N GLN A 127 2.90 3.23 -17.68
CA GLN A 127 2.19 4.19 -16.83
C GLN A 127 2.22 5.59 -17.46
N ARG A 128 3.39 6.03 -17.95
CA ARG A 128 3.52 7.29 -18.69
C ARG A 128 2.61 7.34 -19.92
N LYS A 129 2.65 6.30 -20.77
CA LYS A 129 1.80 6.20 -21.96
C LYS A 129 0.31 6.17 -21.64
N SER A 130 -0.06 5.66 -20.47
CA SER A 130 -1.45 5.56 -20.01
C SER A 130 -1.96 6.80 -19.28
N GLY A 131 -1.12 7.82 -19.08
CA GLY A 131 -1.48 9.02 -18.31
C GLY A 131 -1.46 8.82 -16.79
N GLN A 132 -0.95 7.69 -16.29
CA GLN A 132 -0.99 7.39 -14.86
C GLN A 132 0.12 8.14 -14.11
N ARG A 133 -0.27 9.12 -13.29
CA ARG A 133 0.63 10.02 -12.55
C ARG A 133 1.43 9.33 -11.44
N SER A 134 0.82 8.38 -10.74
CA SER A 134 1.48 7.65 -9.65
C SER A 134 1.03 6.18 -9.57
N SER A 135 1.92 5.32 -9.07
CA SER A 135 1.66 3.89 -8.91
C SER A 135 2.01 3.42 -7.51
N SER A 136 0.99 3.00 -6.76
CA SER A 136 1.15 2.41 -5.43
C SER A 136 2.01 1.13 -5.48
N VAL A 137 1.90 0.34 -6.55
CA VAL A 137 2.67 -0.92 -6.70
C VAL A 137 4.17 -0.64 -6.74
N LEU A 138 4.60 0.34 -7.54
CA LEU A 138 6.01 0.71 -7.63
C LEU A 138 6.51 1.33 -6.32
N PHE A 139 5.69 2.14 -5.65
CA PHE A 139 6.05 2.69 -4.34
C PHE A 139 6.32 1.59 -3.31
N PHE A 140 5.42 0.61 -3.16
CA PHE A 140 5.62 -0.50 -2.23
C PHE A 140 6.79 -1.39 -2.64
N PHE A 141 6.99 -1.64 -3.94
CA PHE A 141 8.17 -2.38 -4.43
C PHE A 141 9.48 -1.71 -4.01
N TRP A 142 9.64 -0.41 -4.27
CA TRP A 142 10.86 0.32 -3.90
C TRP A 142 11.04 0.43 -2.39
N PHE A 143 9.95 0.61 -1.63
CA PHE A 143 9.98 0.59 -0.17
C PHE A 143 10.45 -0.76 0.39
N VAL A 144 9.85 -1.86 -0.05
CA VAL A 144 10.22 -3.20 0.41
C VAL A 144 11.64 -3.55 -0.05
N SER A 145 12.03 -3.15 -1.28
CA SER A 145 13.40 -3.30 -1.77
C SER A 145 14.42 -2.53 -0.93
N LEU A 146 14.09 -1.31 -0.49
CA LEU A 146 14.94 -0.51 0.39
C LEU A 146 15.18 -1.22 1.72
N VAL A 147 14.12 -1.73 2.35
CA VAL A 147 14.20 -2.42 3.65
C VAL A 147 14.94 -3.75 3.52
N CYS A 148 14.60 -4.58 2.53
CA CYS A 148 15.20 -5.90 2.34
C CYS A 148 16.68 -5.85 1.95
N ARG A 149 17.16 -4.77 1.33
CA ARG A 149 18.56 -4.63 0.90
C ARG A 149 19.48 -4.01 1.95
N PHE A 150 18.91 -3.38 2.97
CA PHE A 150 19.69 -2.75 4.02
C PHE A 150 20.62 -3.71 4.77
N PRO A 151 20.22 -4.95 5.15
CA PRO A 151 21.11 -5.89 5.83
C PRO A 151 22.34 -6.27 5.00
N GLU A 152 22.16 -6.59 3.71
CA GLU A 152 23.25 -6.94 2.78
C GLU A 152 24.24 -5.76 2.62
N TYR A 153 23.71 -4.54 2.49
CA TYR A 153 24.52 -3.32 2.41
C TYR A 153 25.29 -3.05 3.71
N PHE A 154 24.62 -3.16 4.86
CA PHE A 154 25.23 -2.95 6.17
C PHE A 154 26.34 -3.96 6.45
N ARG A 155 26.09 -5.26 6.18
CA ARG A 155 27.11 -6.31 6.32
C ARG A 155 28.34 -6.03 5.45
N CYS A 156 28.12 -5.71 4.18
CA CYS A 156 29.17 -5.39 3.21
C CYS A 156 30.06 -4.22 3.66
N ILE A 157 29.46 -3.17 4.23
CA ILE A 157 30.21 -2.04 4.81
C ILE A 157 30.98 -2.48 6.06
N GLN A 158 30.33 -3.18 7.00
CA GLN A 158 31.01 -3.58 8.24
C GLN A 158 32.20 -4.49 7.98
N GLU A 159 32.10 -5.45 7.05
CA GLU A 159 33.20 -6.34 6.69
C GLU A 159 34.43 -5.57 6.17
N VAL A 160 34.24 -4.59 5.28
CA VAL A 160 35.36 -3.83 4.70
C VAL A 160 35.98 -2.83 5.68
N PHE A 161 35.17 -2.20 6.55
CA PHE A 161 35.66 -1.17 7.46
C PHE A 161 36.14 -1.72 8.82
N ARG A 162 35.71 -2.93 9.23
CA ARG A 162 36.16 -3.56 10.50
C ARG A 162 37.33 -4.53 10.32
N GLU A 163 37.38 -5.30 9.24
CA GLU A 163 38.50 -6.23 9.03
C GLU A 163 39.64 -5.51 8.29
N ALA A 164 40.79 -5.34 8.95
CA ALA A 164 42.03 -4.81 8.36
C ALA A 164 42.69 -5.78 7.35
N VAL A 165 41.95 -6.78 6.83
CA VAL A 165 42.45 -7.85 5.96
C VAL A 165 41.56 -7.93 4.73
N PRO A 166 42.10 -7.89 3.50
CA PRO A 166 41.32 -8.11 2.30
C PRO A 166 40.88 -9.57 2.26
N THR A 167 39.66 -9.86 2.71
CA THR A 167 39.12 -11.21 2.60
C THR A 167 38.84 -11.54 1.12
N PRO A 168 39.21 -12.74 0.64
CA PRO A 168 39.02 -13.14 -0.77
C PRO A 168 37.56 -13.50 -1.12
N ARG A 169 36.58 -13.17 -0.26
CA ARG A 169 35.18 -13.57 -0.45
C ARG A 169 34.40 -12.64 -1.38
N PHE A 170 34.82 -11.38 -1.52
CA PHE A 170 34.23 -10.42 -2.45
C PHE A 170 35.30 -9.94 -3.43
N THR A 171 35.07 -10.12 -4.74
CA THR A 171 35.84 -9.39 -5.74
C THR A 171 35.52 -7.90 -5.59
N ALA A 172 36.52 -7.03 -5.75
CA ALA A 172 36.33 -5.57 -5.67
C ALA A 172 35.16 -5.08 -6.56
N PHE A 173 34.91 -5.80 -7.65
CA PHE A 173 33.76 -5.62 -8.53
C PHE A 173 32.40 -5.85 -7.84
N GLN A 174 32.22 -6.95 -7.11
CA GLN A 174 30.96 -7.27 -6.40
C GLN A 174 30.69 -6.28 -5.25
N PHE A 175 31.76 -5.83 -4.57
CA PHE A 175 31.67 -4.76 -3.58
C PHE A 175 31.15 -3.46 -4.23
N GLY A 176 31.79 -3.03 -5.33
CA GLY A 176 31.40 -1.82 -6.06
C GLY A 176 29.94 -1.81 -6.53
N ILE A 177 29.44 -2.96 -7.00
CA ILE A 177 28.02 -3.09 -7.40
C ILE A 177 27.09 -2.94 -6.20
N THR A 178 27.39 -3.61 -5.08
CA THR A 178 26.52 -3.57 -3.90
C THR A 178 26.45 -2.17 -3.29
N VAL A 179 27.60 -1.49 -3.18
CA VAL A 179 27.71 -0.14 -2.63
C VAL A 179 27.07 0.91 -3.54
N SER A 180 27.19 0.77 -4.87
CA SER A 180 26.55 1.70 -5.82
C SER A 180 25.05 1.46 -5.99
N ALA A 181 24.58 0.21 -5.91
CA ALA A 181 23.17 -0.12 -6.13
C ALA A 181 22.25 0.37 -5.00
N TYR A 182 22.70 0.34 -3.74
CA TYR A 182 21.84 0.73 -2.60
C TYR A 182 21.40 2.22 -2.65
N PRO A 183 22.31 3.20 -2.85
CA PRO A 183 21.92 4.60 -3.06
C PRO A 183 20.98 4.82 -4.25
N LEU A 184 21.14 4.05 -5.33
CA LEU A 184 20.24 4.13 -6.49
C LEU A 184 18.83 3.63 -6.14
N VAL A 185 18.70 2.58 -5.32
CA VAL A 185 17.42 2.11 -4.79
C VAL A 185 16.79 3.16 -3.86
N VAL A 186 17.59 3.82 -3.00
CA VAL A 186 17.14 4.93 -2.16
C VAL A 186 16.62 6.08 -3.03
N ALA A 187 17.37 6.48 -4.06
CA ALA A 187 16.97 7.53 -4.99
C ALA A 187 15.66 7.18 -5.71
N GLN A 188 15.48 5.92 -6.14
CA GLN A 188 14.22 5.46 -6.72
C GLN A 188 13.05 5.53 -5.76
N PHE A 189 13.26 5.15 -4.50
CA PHE A 189 12.22 5.27 -3.49
C PHE A 189 11.80 6.73 -3.26
N VAL A 190 12.77 7.65 -3.16
CA VAL A 190 12.50 9.09 -3.07
C VAL A 190 11.74 9.58 -4.30
N LEU A 191 12.18 9.19 -5.50
CA LEU A 191 11.48 9.56 -6.73
C LEU A 191 10.07 8.96 -6.77
N ALA A 192 9.84 7.75 -6.26
CA ALA A 192 8.50 7.15 -6.18
C ALA A 192 7.56 7.93 -5.22
N CYS A 193 8.10 8.71 -4.28
CA CYS A 193 7.33 9.60 -3.41
C CYS A 193 6.93 10.91 -4.10
N MET A 194 7.58 11.29 -5.20
CA MET A 194 7.27 12.48 -5.97
C MET A 194 6.18 12.20 -7.02
N ASN A 195 5.47 13.23 -7.47
CA ASN A 195 4.47 13.08 -8.54
C ASN A 195 4.96 13.72 -9.84
N ASP A 196 4.63 13.09 -10.96
CA ASP A 196 4.78 13.68 -12.28
C ASP A 196 3.56 14.56 -12.55
N SER A 197 3.53 15.77 -12.00
CA SER A 197 2.49 16.75 -12.31
C SER A 197 3.06 18.14 -12.47
N VAL A 198 2.84 18.74 -13.64
CA VAL A 198 2.89 20.19 -13.79
C VAL A 198 1.76 20.75 -12.93
N ARG A 199 2.13 21.52 -11.91
CA ARG A 199 1.26 22.08 -10.87
C ARG A 199 0.07 22.87 -11.43
N GLU A 200 0.20 23.34 -12.67
CA GLU A 200 -0.73 24.20 -13.40
C GLU A 200 -2.05 23.51 -13.81
N GLU A 201 -2.08 22.18 -14.01
CA GLU A 201 -3.29 21.50 -14.50
C GLU A 201 -4.30 21.13 -13.39
N LEU A 202 -3.85 21.10 -12.13
CA LEU A 202 -4.66 20.72 -10.96
C LEU A 202 -5.52 21.88 -10.44
N GLU A 203 -5.05 23.12 -10.59
CA GLU A 203 -5.82 24.31 -10.21
C GLU A 203 -6.99 24.57 -11.19
N ILE A 204 -6.91 24.09 -12.44
CA ILE A 204 -7.86 24.43 -13.50
C ILE A 204 -9.12 23.53 -13.50
N LYS A 205 -9.08 22.31 -12.93
CA LYS A 205 -10.18 21.31 -13.10
C LYS A 205 -11.08 21.07 -11.90
N GLY A 206 -10.89 21.73 -10.76
CA GLY A 206 -11.75 21.54 -9.58
C GLY A 206 -11.81 20.09 -9.06
N GLN A 207 -10.80 19.27 -9.34
CA GLN A 207 -10.74 17.88 -8.89
C GLN A 207 -10.09 17.74 -7.51
N SER A 208 -10.48 16.71 -6.76
CA SER A 208 -9.86 16.41 -5.46
C SER A 208 -8.36 16.08 -5.61
N PRO A 209 -7.46 16.74 -4.87
CA PRO A 209 -6.03 16.43 -4.87
C PRO A 209 -5.73 14.97 -4.48
N SER A 210 -6.63 14.34 -3.72
CA SER A 210 -6.52 12.93 -3.33
C SER A 210 -6.48 11.94 -4.50
N LEU A 211 -6.94 12.35 -5.71
CA LEU A 211 -6.89 11.50 -6.91
C LEU A 211 -5.51 11.52 -7.58
N SER A 212 -4.78 12.62 -7.44
CA SER A 212 -3.47 12.83 -8.09
C SER A 212 -2.30 12.79 -7.12
N ALA A 213 -2.56 12.65 -5.81
CA ALA A 213 -1.51 12.63 -4.79
C ALA A 213 -0.54 11.46 -5.01
N PRO A 214 0.77 11.65 -4.78
CA PRO A 214 1.71 10.54 -4.78
C PRO A 214 1.41 9.59 -3.61
N PRO A 215 1.85 8.31 -3.68
CA PRO A 215 1.43 7.29 -2.73
C PRO A 215 1.80 7.64 -1.29
N LEU A 216 2.98 8.22 -1.05
CA LEU A 216 3.39 8.67 0.29
C LEU A 216 2.48 9.80 0.83
N SER A 217 2.12 10.76 -0.03
CA SER A 217 1.21 11.85 0.34
C SER A 217 -0.20 11.34 0.60
N SER A 218 -0.66 10.34 -0.14
CA SER A 218 -1.94 9.67 0.11
C SER A 218 -1.92 8.85 1.41
N LEU A 219 -0.79 8.20 1.74
CA LEU A 219 -0.62 7.40 2.96
C LEU A 219 -0.60 8.30 4.20
N THR A 220 0.13 9.41 4.14
CA THR A 220 0.29 10.35 5.27
C THR A 220 -0.77 11.45 5.32
N PHE A 221 -1.74 11.44 4.39
CA PHE A 221 -2.71 12.52 4.19
C PHE A 221 -2.08 13.91 3.96
N HIS A 222 -0.82 13.96 3.51
CA HIS A 222 -0.09 15.21 3.33
C HIS A 222 -0.73 16.14 2.28
N TRP A 223 -1.49 15.60 1.33
CA TRP A 223 -2.23 16.38 0.33
C TRP A 223 -3.24 17.38 0.92
N VAL A 224 -3.69 17.18 2.16
CA VAL A 224 -4.60 18.11 2.87
C VAL A 224 -3.83 19.29 3.50
N SER A 225 -2.53 19.16 3.72
CA SER A 225 -1.74 20.13 4.49
C SER A 225 -1.81 21.56 3.94
N THR A 226 -1.83 21.71 2.61
CA THR A 226 -1.94 23.02 1.96
C THR A 226 -3.27 23.71 2.26
N PHE A 227 -4.35 22.94 2.39
CA PHE A 227 -5.67 23.44 2.77
C PHE A 227 -5.70 23.83 4.26
N ILE A 228 -5.12 23.01 5.14
CA ILE A 228 -5.04 23.33 6.59
C ILE A 228 -4.25 24.61 6.82
N LEU A 229 -3.09 24.75 6.18
CA LEU A 229 -2.26 25.96 6.28
C LEU A 229 -2.96 27.19 5.71
N ARG A 230 -3.77 27.04 4.66
CA ARG A 230 -4.60 28.13 4.13
C ARG A 230 -5.66 28.56 5.13
N GLY A 231 -6.33 27.60 5.79
CA GLY A 231 -7.32 27.86 6.85
C GLY A 231 -6.72 28.51 8.10
N TYR A 232 -5.45 28.26 8.41
CA TYR A 232 -4.72 28.98 9.46
C TYR A 232 -4.47 30.45 9.10
N ARG A 233 -4.20 30.74 7.82
CA ARG A 233 -3.89 32.11 7.34
C ARG A 233 -5.13 32.95 7.04
N ARG A 234 -6.22 32.35 6.58
CA ARG A 234 -7.47 33.04 6.24
C ARG A 234 -8.68 32.14 6.46
N TYR A 235 -9.84 32.74 6.66
CA TYR A 235 -11.11 32.01 6.69
C TYR A 235 -11.33 31.23 5.39
N VAL A 236 -11.72 29.97 5.53
CA VAL A 236 -11.99 29.07 4.40
C VAL A 236 -13.37 29.36 3.84
N THR A 237 -13.43 29.61 2.53
CA THR A 237 -14.68 29.81 1.78
C THR A 237 -15.08 28.55 1.00
N ILE A 238 -16.33 28.48 0.52
CA ILE A 238 -16.82 27.35 -0.30
C ILE A 238 -15.94 27.14 -1.55
N ASN A 239 -15.41 28.22 -2.12
CA ASN A 239 -14.55 28.19 -3.30
C ASN A 239 -13.15 27.59 -3.03
N ASP A 240 -12.74 27.52 -1.76
CA ASP A 240 -11.48 26.90 -1.35
C ASP A 240 -11.60 25.37 -1.14
N LEU A 241 -12.83 24.83 -1.10
CA LEU A 241 -13.04 23.40 -0.91
C LEU A 241 -12.67 22.63 -2.17
N PHE A 242 -12.03 21.48 -1.95
CA PHE A 242 -11.76 20.54 -3.03
C PHE A 242 -13.06 19.95 -3.58
N GLY A 243 -13.13 19.78 -4.90
CA GLY A 243 -14.23 19.04 -5.51
C GLY A 243 -14.32 17.61 -5.00
N VAL A 244 -15.56 17.11 -4.89
CA VAL A 244 -15.85 15.76 -4.39
C VAL A 244 -15.35 14.73 -5.40
N ARG A 245 -14.71 13.66 -4.92
CA ARG A 245 -14.30 12.53 -5.77
C ARG A 245 -15.51 11.94 -6.51
N PRO A 246 -15.37 11.52 -7.78
CA PRO A 246 -16.47 10.89 -8.52
C PRO A 246 -17.11 9.70 -7.79
N ASP A 247 -16.28 8.87 -7.15
CA ASP A 247 -16.73 7.69 -6.39
C ASP A 247 -17.55 8.06 -5.13
N HIS A 248 -17.43 9.31 -4.65
CA HIS A 248 -18.11 9.82 -3.45
C HIS A 248 -19.37 10.61 -3.81
N LEU A 249 -19.66 10.84 -5.09
CA LEU A 249 -20.84 11.58 -5.51
C LEU A 249 -22.12 10.83 -5.11
N THR A 250 -23.11 11.58 -4.64
CA THR A 250 -24.43 11.04 -4.26
C THR A 250 -25.09 10.31 -5.42
N ARG A 251 -25.02 10.85 -6.64
CA ARG A 251 -25.59 10.24 -7.85
C ARG A 251 -25.06 8.83 -8.09
N TYR A 252 -23.75 8.63 -7.94
CA TYR A 252 -23.10 7.34 -8.14
C TYR A 252 -23.52 6.34 -7.07
N ASN A 253 -23.34 6.70 -5.79
CA ASN A 253 -23.65 5.81 -4.66
C ASN A 253 -25.15 5.47 -4.57
N TYR A 254 -26.02 6.44 -4.82
CA TYR A 254 -27.46 6.23 -4.87
C TYR A 254 -27.84 5.26 -6.00
N SER A 255 -27.22 5.36 -7.18
CA SER A 255 -27.58 4.48 -8.32
C SER A 255 -27.28 3.00 -8.06
N ILE A 256 -26.17 2.71 -7.37
CA ILE A 256 -25.79 1.35 -6.98
C ILE A 256 -26.75 0.82 -5.91
N TRP A 257 -27.06 1.65 -4.91
CA TRP A 257 -28.03 1.27 -3.89
C TRP A 257 -29.42 1.04 -4.49
N GLU A 258 -29.86 1.90 -5.42
CA GLU A 258 -31.17 1.80 -6.07
C GLU A 258 -31.31 0.51 -6.88
N SER A 259 -30.25 0.04 -7.56
CA SER A 259 -30.27 -1.26 -8.24
C SER A 259 -30.44 -2.42 -7.25
N ASN A 260 -29.72 -2.38 -6.12
CA ASN A 260 -29.83 -3.40 -5.07
C ASN A 260 -31.20 -3.38 -4.39
N TRP A 261 -31.75 -2.18 -4.15
CA TRP A 261 -33.09 -2.00 -3.61
C TRP A 261 -34.18 -2.56 -4.54
N LYS A 262 -34.08 -2.32 -5.85
CA LYS A 262 -35.00 -2.91 -6.84
C LYS A 262 -34.88 -4.44 -6.89
N ALA A 263 -33.67 -4.98 -6.80
CA ALA A 263 -33.46 -6.43 -6.74
C ALA A 263 -34.09 -7.05 -5.49
N GLU A 264 -33.97 -6.39 -4.34
CA GLU A 264 -34.59 -6.82 -3.08
C GLU A 264 -36.12 -6.76 -3.15
N LEU A 265 -36.68 -5.68 -3.72
CA LEU A 265 -38.11 -5.57 -3.97
C LEU A 265 -38.63 -6.70 -4.87
N LEU A 266 -37.90 -7.03 -5.94
CA LEU A 266 -38.25 -8.14 -6.83
C LEU A 266 -38.19 -9.50 -6.11
N ARG A 267 -37.19 -9.73 -5.24
CA ARG A 267 -37.09 -10.96 -4.43
C ARG A 267 -38.30 -11.15 -3.52
N VAL A 268 -38.81 -10.05 -2.96
CA VAL A 268 -39.98 -10.05 -2.09
C VAL A 268 -41.30 -10.16 -2.86
N GLY A 269 -41.29 -10.00 -4.19
CA GLY A 269 -42.46 -10.15 -5.06
C GLY A 269 -43.16 -8.84 -5.44
N TYR A 270 -42.48 -7.69 -5.31
CA TYR A 270 -42.96 -6.38 -5.73
C TYR A 270 -42.74 -6.15 -7.23
N SER A 271 -43.81 -5.93 -8.00
CA SER A 271 -43.72 -5.55 -9.42
C SER A 271 -43.74 -4.04 -9.58
N SER A 272 -42.63 -3.46 -10.04
CA SER A 272 -42.52 -2.00 -10.23
C SER A 272 -43.37 -1.46 -11.40
N ARG A 273 -43.90 -2.33 -12.29
CA ARG A 273 -44.72 -1.91 -13.44
C ARG A 273 -46.19 -1.74 -13.10
N ASP A 274 -46.72 -2.60 -12.24
CA ASP A 274 -48.15 -2.64 -11.93
C ASP A 274 -48.49 -1.90 -10.62
N GLY A 275 -47.47 -1.53 -9.83
CA GLY A 275 -47.67 -0.95 -8.48
C GLY A 275 -48.30 -1.93 -7.48
N THR A 276 -48.45 -3.20 -7.87
CA THR A 276 -49.13 -4.24 -7.10
C THR A 276 -48.14 -5.24 -6.52
N CYS A 277 -48.40 -5.64 -5.27
CA CYS A 277 -47.73 -6.77 -4.61
C CYS A 277 -48.56 -8.03 -4.86
N ARG A 278 -48.11 -8.93 -5.73
CA ARG A 278 -48.87 -10.15 -6.03
C ARG A 278 -48.71 -11.23 -4.96
N TYR A 279 -47.53 -11.33 -4.34
CA TYR A 279 -47.23 -12.21 -3.20
C TYR A 279 -46.02 -11.67 -2.42
N MET A 280 -46.19 -11.18 -1.19
CA MET A 280 -45.09 -10.70 -0.35
C MET A 280 -44.44 -11.88 0.40
N LYS A 281 -43.24 -12.30 -0.02
CA LYS A 281 -42.46 -13.35 0.67
C LYS A 281 -41.81 -12.88 1.99
N GLY A 282 -41.96 -11.61 2.35
CA GLY A 282 -41.40 -11.02 3.57
C GLY A 282 -41.45 -9.48 3.54
N ARG A 283 -40.86 -8.81 4.54
CA ARG A 283 -40.66 -7.35 4.53
C ARG A 283 -39.30 -7.04 3.87
N PRO A 284 -39.23 -6.13 2.88
CA PRO A 284 -37.95 -5.76 2.29
C PRO A 284 -37.08 -5.04 3.33
N SER A 285 -35.82 -5.44 3.46
CA SER A 285 -34.89 -4.88 4.45
C SER A 285 -34.01 -3.77 3.84
N LEU A 286 -34.22 -2.53 4.31
CA LEU A 286 -33.35 -1.40 3.97
C LEU A 286 -31.95 -1.58 4.54
N PHE A 287 -31.83 -2.07 5.76
CA PHE A 287 -30.54 -2.29 6.42
C PHE A 287 -29.66 -3.23 5.62
N PHE A 288 -30.22 -4.39 5.21
CA PHE A 288 -29.47 -5.39 4.46
C PHE A 288 -29.05 -4.88 3.08
N THR A 289 -29.88 -4.08 2.40
CA THR A 289 -29.51 -3.49 1.09
C THR A 289 -28.42 -2.44 1.22
N PHE A 290 -28.40 -1.62 2.27
CA PHE A 290 -27.28 -0.70 2.53
C PHE A 290 -26.00 -1.47 2.85
N VAL A 291 -26.06 -2.45 3.75
CA VAL A 291 -24.89 -3.28 4.08
C VAL A 291 -24.38 -4.00 2.83
N SER A 292 -25.25 -4.65 2.05
CA SER A 292 -24.87 -5.32 0.80
C SER A 292 -24.34 -4.37 -0.28
N THR A 293 -24.62 -3.08 -0.21
CA THR A 293 -24.07 -2.09 -1.15
C THR A 293 -22.68 -1.62 -0.73
N PHE A 294 -22.44 -1.48 0.57
CA PHE A 294 -21.22 -0.89 1.13
C PHE A 294 -20.35 -1.89 1.92
N TRP A 295 -20.57 -3.20 1.79
CA TRP A 295 -19.87 -4.21 2.59
C TRP A 295 -18.37 -4.27 2.31
N VAL A 296 -17.92 -4.05 1.07
CA VAL A 296 -16.50 -4.17 0.68
C VAL A 296 -15.60 -3.25 1.52
N PRO A 297 -15.82 -1.92 1.57
CA PRO A 297 -14.99 -1.04 2.39
C PRO A 297 -15.11 -1.35 3.90
N ILE A 298 -16.27 -1.81 4.37
CA ILE A 298 -16.48 -2.19 5.78
C ILE A 298 -15.65 -3.45 6.11
N ALA A 299 -15.71 -4.48 5.27
CA ALA A 299 -14.99 -5.74 5.46
C ALA A 299 -13.46 -5.54 5.38
N VAL A 300 -12.99 -4.71 4.44
CA VAL A 300 -11.56 -4.35 4.35
C VAL A 300 -11.11 -3.61 5.61
N SER A 301 -11.93 -2.67 6.12
CA SER A 301 -11.61 -1.95 7.36
C SER A 301 -11.56 -2.88 8.57
N PHE A 302 -12.47 -3.85 8.64
CA PHE A 302 -12.50 -4.87 9.70
C PHE A 302 -11.25 -5.76 9.67
N PHE A 303 -10.85 -6.22 8.49
CA PHE A 303 -9.60 -6.99 8.33
C PHE A 303 -8.38 -6.20 8.84
N PHE A 304 -8.24 -4.93 8.43
CA PHE A 304 -7.14 -4.10 8.91
C PHE A 304 -7.23 -3.77 10.40
N ALA A 305 -8.43 -3.70 10.97
CA ALA A 305 -8.62 -3.52 12.40
C ALA A 305 -8.07 -4.72 13.19
N ILE A 306 -8.33 -5.95 12.74
CA ILE A 306 -7.77 -7.18 13.35
C ILE A 306 -6.24 -7.16 13.27
N VAL A 307 -5.67 -6.91 12.08
CA VAL A 307 -4.22 -6.83 11.89
C VAL A 307 -3.60 -5.79 12.83
N ARG A 308 -4.24 -4.62 12.94
CA ARG A 308 -3.81 -3.56 13.85
C ARG A 308 -3.85 -3.98 15.31
N THR A 309 -4.85 -4.75 15.76
CA THR A 309 -4.93 -5.22 17.15
C THR A 309 -3.69 -6.02 17.54
N PHE A 310 -3.20 -6.92 16.68
CA PHE A 310 -1.96 -7.66 16.90
C PHE A 310 -0.71 -6.75 16.93
N ILE A 311 -0.64 -5.77 16.02
CA ILE A 311 0.52 -4.85 15.97
C ILE A 311 0.54 -3.95 17.22
N ARG A 312 -0.63 -3.53 17.70
CA ARG A 312 -0.77 -2.66 18.88
C ARG A 312 -0.33 -3.35 20.18
N THR A 313 -0.46 -4.68 20.27
CA THR A 313 -0.05 -5.43 21.48
C THR A 313 1.44 -5.76 21.50
N ALA A 314 2.12 -5.77 20.34
CA ALA A 314 3.53 -6.11 20.23
C ALA A 314 4.47 -5.26 21.12
N PRO A 315 4.31 -3.92 21.23
CA PRO A 315 5.15 -3.11 22.12
C PRO A 315 5.12 -3.54 23.59
N ALA A 316 3.96 -3.97 24.10
CA ALA A 316 3.84 -4.41 25.49
C ALA A 316 4.69 -5.66 25.78
N LEU A 317 4.73 -6.60 24.82
CA LEU A 317 5.60 -7.78 24.90
C LEU A 317 7.09 -7.40 24.80
N MET A 318 7.40 -6.37 24.03
CA MET A 318 8.78 -5.90 23.82
C MET A 318 9.36 -5.15 25.03
N ILE A 319 8.54 -4.55 25.89
CA ILE A 319 9.01 -3.88 27.12
C ILE A 319 9.74 -4.88 28.04
N ASN A 320 9.24 -6.10 28.15
CA ASN A 320 9.91 -7.15 28.94
C ASN A 320 11.29 -7.51 28.36
N LEU A 321 11.41 -7.57 27.02
CA LEU A 321 12.68 -7.84 26.34
C LEU A 321 13.70 -6.72 26.57
N ILE A 322 13.27 -5.45 26.53
CA ILE A 322 14.14 -4.31 26.83
C ILE A 322 14.56 -4.30 28.30
N THR A 323 13.65 -4.63 29.20
CA THR A 323 13.96 -4.68 30.64
C THR A 323 15.00 -5.76 30.93
N ASN A 324 14.88 -6.93 30.31
CA ASN A 324 15.87 -8.01 30.42
C ASN A 324 17.22 -7.63 29.79
N PHE A 325 17.20 -6.94 28.64
CA PHE A 325 18.41 -6.40 28.02
C PHE A 325 19.12 -5.40 28.95
N MET A 326 18.38 -4.49 29.60
CA MET A 326 18.95 -3.53 30.55
C MET A 326 19.59 -4.19 31.78
N ALA A 327 19.16 -5.41 32.12
CA ALA A 327 19.70 -6.19 33.23
C ALA A 327 20.89 -7.08 32.84
N SER A 328 21.24 -7.17 31.54
CA SER A 328 22.23 -8.11 31.02
C SER A 328 23.36 -7.38 30.27
N ASP A 329 24.58 -7.93 30.28
CA ASP A 329 25.72 -7.42 29.48
C ASP A 329 25.63 -7.88 28.01
N GLU A 330 24.54 -7.51 27.34
CA GLU A 330 24.32 -7.81 25.91
C GLU A 330 24.80 -6.68 24.98
N PRO A 331 25.15 -6.99 23.71
CA PRO A 331 25.66 -5.97 22.79
C PRO A 331 24.60 -4.91 22.45
N THR A 332 25.04 -3.65 22.37
CA THR A 332 24.18 -2.45 22.27
C THR A 332 23.23 -2.44 21.07
N TRP A 333 23.61 -3.11 19.96
CA TRP A 333 22.77 -3.17 18.77
C TRP A 333 21.41 -3.84 19.03
N LYS A 334 21.32 -4.78 19.98
CA LYS A 334 20.06 -5.45 20.33
C LYS A 334 19.07 -4.48 20.96
N GLY A 335 19.54 -3.65 21.90
CA GLY A 335 18.74 -2.58 22.50
C GLY A 335 18.21 -1.60 21.45
N VAL A 336 19.05 -1.21 20.48
CA VAL A 336 18.65 -0.34 19.36
C VAL A 336 17.58 -1.00 18.50
N VAL A 337 17.72 -2.29 18.18
CA VAL A 337 16.72 -3.05 17.40
C VAL A 337 15.38 -3.07 18.13
N TYR A 338 15.37 -3.37 19.43
CA TYR A 338 14.12 -3.37 20.21
C TYR A 338 13.44 -2.01 20.24
N ALA A 339 14.19 -0.93 20.49
CA ALA A 339 13.66 0.43 20.49
C ALA A 339 13.05 0.80 19.12
N CYS A 340 13.78 0.51 18.03
CA CYS A 340 13.31 0.73 16.67
C CYS A 340 12.04 -0.07 16.36
N MET A 341 11.98 -1.34 16.77
CA MET A 341 10.80 -2.19 16.58
C MET A 341 9.56 -1.64 17.29
N ILE A 342 9.71 -1.12 18.51
CA ILE A 342 8.61 -0.47 19.24
C ILE A 342 8.12 0.78 18.50
N VAL A 343 9.03 1.65 18.05
CA VAL A 343 8.68 2.87 17.32
C VAL A 343 7.96 2.53 16.01
N VAL A 344 8.48 1.58 15.25
CA VAL A 344 7.89 1.13 13.98
C VAL A 344 6.52 0.50 14.21
N ALA A 345 6.36 -0.38 15.21
CA ALA A 345 5.08 -0.99 15.53
C ALA A 345 4.01 0.06 15.89
N ASN A 346 4.37 1.04 16.72
CA ASN A 346 3.47 2.14 17.08
C ASN A 346 3.11 3.02 15.89
N LEU A 347 4.09 3.37 15.04
CA LEU A 347 3.85 4.17 13.84
C LEU A 347 2.92 3.44 12.87
N VAL A 348 3.16 2.15 12.62
CA VAL A 348 2.32 1.33 11.73
C VAL A 348 0.90 1.20 12.30
N SER A 349 0.76 0.95 13.60
CA SER A 349 -0.55 0.91 14.27
C SER A 349 -1.29 2.26 14.17
N ALA A 350 -0.58 3.38 14.31
CA ALA A 350 -1.14 4.72 14.14
C ALA A 350 -1.57 4.99 12.69
N MET A 351 -0.82 4.53 11.69
CA MET A 351 -1.22 4.65 10.30
C MET A 351 -2.50 3.84 10.02
N PHE A 352 -2.58 2.61 10.52
CA PHE A 352 -3.78 1.78 10.38
C PHE A 352 -5.02 2.45 10.97
N VAL A 353 -4.94 3.08 12.16
CA VAL A 353 -6.12 3.76 12.73
C VAL A 353 -6.65 4.83 11.81
N ARG A 354 -5.76 5.67 11.28
CA ARG A 354 -6.18 6.81 10.45
C ARG A 354 -6.79 6.35 9.13
N HIS A 355 -6.26 5.29 8.53
CA HIS A 355 -6.84 4.73 7.31
C HIS A 355 -8.18 4.04 7.54
N ILE A 356 -8.34 3.31 8.66
CA ILE A 356 -9.62 2.69 9.05
C ILE A 356 -10.66 3.77 9.29
N ASP A 357 -10.34 4.78 10.12
CA ASP A 357 -11.24 5.90 10.44
C ASP A 357 -11.67 6.64 9.17
N TYR A 358 -10.72 6.93 8.28
CA TYR A 358 -11.00 7.59 7.01
C TYR A 358 -11.92 6.76 6.12
N THR A 359 -11.68 5.45 6.01
CA THR A 359 -12.48 4.55 5.16
C THR A 359 -13.90 4.40 5.68
N LEU A 360 -14.06 4.20 6.99
CA LEU A 360 -15.38 4.05 7.62
C LEU A 360 -16.15 5.37 7.63
N SER A 361 -15.49 6.50 7.92
CA SER A 361 -16.13 7.81 7.91
C SER A 361 -16.59 8.18 6.49
N THR A 362 -15.76 7.97 5.48
CA THR A 362 -16.15 8.23 4.08
C THR A 362 -17.28 7.31 3.63
N THR A 363 -17.27 6.03 4.03
CA THR A 363 -18.36 5.09 3.75
C THR A 363 -19.65 5.52 4.44
N GLY A 364 -19.58 5.94 5.70
CA GLY A 364 -20.72 6.47 6.43
C GLY A 364 -21.31 7.73 5.79
N LEU A 365 -20.47 8.64 5.29
CA LEU A 365 -20.93 9.82 4.53
C LEU A 365 -21.67 9.40 3.25
N ARG A 366 -21.16 8.39 2.52
CA ARG A 366 -21.83 7.87 1.31
C ARG A 366 -23.19 7.26 1.63
N ILE A 367 -23.29 6.50 2.73
CA ILE A 367 -24.56 5.94 3.22
C ILE A 367 -25.54 7.06 3.57
N ARG A 368 -25.12 8.05 4.36
CA ARG A 368 -25.93 9.21 4.73
C ARG A 368 -26.45 9.95 3.49
N ALA A 369 -25.58 10.23 2.52
CA ALA A 369 -25.96 10.91 1.29
C ALA A 369 -26.98 10.09 0.47
N ALA A 370 -26.82 8.77 0.40
CA ALA A 370 -27.76 7.88 -0.27
C ALA A 370 -29.12 7.81 0.44
N ILE A 371 -29.15 7.80 1.77
CA ILE A 371 -30.39 7.86 2.58
C ILE A 371 -31.12 9.19 2.34
N VAL A 372 -30.42 10.31 2.43
CA VAL A 372 -31.01 11.64 2.20
C VAL A 372 -31.60 11.71 0.79
N ALA A 373 -30.88 11.22 -0.22
CA ALA A 373 -31.36 11.20 -1.60
C ALA A 373 -32.56 10.26 -1.81
N SER A 374 -32.61 9.12 -1.12
CA SER A 374 -33.72 8.18 -1.22
C SER A 374 -35.00 8.71 -0.58
N VAL A 375 -34.88 9.33 0.60
CA VAL A 375 -36.00 10.02 1.27
C VAL A 375 -36.51 11.14 0.37
N TYR A 376 -35.64 12.03 -0.10
CA TYR A 376 -36.03 13.15 -0.96
C TYR A 376 -36.76 12.70 -2.23
N ARG A 377 -36.22 11.69 -2.93
CA ARG A 377 -36.86 11.13 -4.14
C ARG A 377 -38.18 10.43 -3.84
N LYS A 378 -38.32 9.80 -2.67
CA LYS A 378 -39.56 9.14 -2.26
C LYS A 378 -40.64 10.16 -1.96
N VAL A 379 -40.31 11.23 -1.24
CA VAL A 379 -41.23 12.32 -0.91
C VAL A 379 -41.77 12.99 -2.18
N LEU A 380 -40.93 13.26 -3.17
CA LEU A 380 -41.35 13.83 -4.46
C LEU A 380 -42.24 12.91 -5.31
N ARG A 381 -42.39 11.63 -4.96
CA ARG A 381 -43.19 10.63 -5.69
C ARG A 381 -44.35 10.06 -4.86
N MET A 382 -44.52 10.52 -3.63
CA MET A 382 -45.60 10.07 -2.76
C MET A 382 -46.93 10.73 -3.14
N SER A 383 -48.04 10.01 -2.97
CA SER A 383 -49.37 10.60 -3.12
C SER A 383 -49.67 11.53 -1.94
N SER A 384 -50.53 12.53 -2.15
CA SER A 384 -50.94 13.47 -1.09
C SER A 384 -51.56 12.74 0.12
N GLU A 385 -52.29 11.66 -0.11
CA GLU A 385 -52.85 10.81 0.95
C GLU A 385 -51.77 10.15 1.81
N SER A 386 -50.72 9.60 1.18
CA SER A 386 -49.59 8.99 1.90
C SER A 386 -48.71 10.04 2.56
N GLN A 387 -48.58 11.23 1.96
CA GLN A 387 -47.81 12.34 2.50
C GLN A 387 -48.50 12.97 3.70
N GLY A 388 -49.84 13.05 3.72
CA GLY A 388 -50.61 13.56 4.86
C GLY A 388 -50.49 12.71 6.14
N ARG A 389 -49.98 11.48 6.04
CA ARG A 389 -49.69 10.61 7.20
C ARG A 389 -48.40 10.98 7.94
N TYR A 390 -47.53 11.80 7.33
CA TYR A 390 -46.25 12.20 7.92
C TYR A 390 -46.16 13.72 8.00
N THR A 391 -45.78 14.23 9.16
CA THR A 391 -45.54 15.66 9.33
C THR A 391 -44.24 16.09 8.64
N VAL A 392 -44.15 17.35 8.24
CA VAL A 392 -42.90 17.93 7.71
C VAL A 392 -41.76 17.80 8.73
N GLY A 393 -42.07 17.94 10.04
CA GLY A 393 -41.12 17.77 11.13
C GLY A 393 -40.54 16.35 11.21
N GLU A 394 -41.37 15.31 11.06
CA GLU A 394 -40.91 13.91 11.02
C GLU A 394 -39.98 13.64 9.83
N LEU A 395 -40.32 14.16 8.66
CA LEU A 395 -39.47 14.06 7.46
C LEU A 395 -38.10 14.72 7.67
N VAL A 396 -38.09 15.92 8.27
CA VAL A 396 -36.86 16.65 8.57
C VAL A 396 -36.04 15.88 9.61
N ASN A 397 -36.67 15.32 10.65
CA ASN A 397 -35.99 14.52 11.66
C ASN A 397 -35.36 13.24 11.07
N LEU A 398 -36.03 12.60 10.10
CA LEU A 398 -35.50 11.43 9.40
C LEU A 398 -34.20 11.78 8.62
N VAL A 399 -34.17 12.94 7.96
CA VAL A 399 -33.03 13.37 7.14
C VAL A 399 -31.90 13.96 7.99
N ALA A 400 -32.22 14.76 9.00
CA ALA A 400 -31.24 15.47 9.81
C ALA A 400 -30.72 14.62 10.99
N GLY A 401 -31.62 13.91 11.67
CA GLY A 401 -31.31 13.12 12.86
C GLY A 401 -30.93 11.68 12.52
N ASP A 402 -31.85 10.92 11.94
CA ASP A 402 -31.66 9.47 11.77
C ASP A 402 -30.55 9.14 10.77
N ALA A 403 -30.44 9.89 9.67
CA ALA A 403 -29.33 9.72 8.73
C ALA A 403 -27.96 10.05 9.35
N ASP A 404 -27.89 11.00 10.30
CA ASP A 404 -26.66 11.31 11.04
C ASP A 404 -26.31 10.21 12.04
N ARG A 405 -27.31 9.62 12.71
CA ARG A 405 -27.11 8.45 13.59
C ARG A 405 -26.53 7.26 12.81
N VAL A 406 -27.06 6.98 11.61
CA VAL A 406 -26.53 5.90 10.75
C VAL A 406 -25.09 6.16 10.31
N TYR A 407 -24.76 7.42 10.00
CA TYR A 407 -23.37 7.81 9.73
C TYR A 407 -22.46 7.52 10.94
N ARG A 408 -22.83 7.97 12.14
CA ARG A 408 -22.06 7.76 13.37
C ARG A 408 -21.87 6.28 13.67
N LEU A 409 -22.94 5.48 13.56
CA LEU A 409 -22.86 4.03 13.72
C LEU A 409 -21.82 3.43 12.77
N THR A 410 -21.87 3.77 11.48
CA THR A 410 -20.91 3.26 10.49
C THR A 410 -19.47 3.63 10.84
N SER A 411 -19.23 4.85 11.33
CA SER A 411 -17.90 5.31 11.72
C SER A 411 -17.35 4.60 12.97
N ILE A 412 -18.23 4.15 13.88
CA ILE A 412 -17.86 3.53 15.16
C ILE A 412 -17.70 2.00 15.03
N VAL A 413 -18.34 1.36 14.05
CA VAL A 413 -18.29 -0.11 13.85
C VAL A 413 -16.86 -0.66 13.82
N GLY A 414 -15.90 0.05 13.23
CA GLY A 414 -14.49 -0.39 13.22
C GLY A 414 -13.82 -0.36 14.59
N PHE A 415 -14.20 0.58 15.46
CA PHE A 415 -13.72 0.64 16.84
C PHE A 415 -14.38 -0.42 17.71
N VAL A 416 -15.65 -0.72 17.49
CA VAL A 416 -16.36 -1.79 18.22
C VAL A 416 -15.79 -3.16 17.85
N ALA A 417 -15.44 -3.36 16.58
CA ALA A 417 -14.74 -4.56 16.12
C ALA A 417 -13.31 -4.72 16.69
N ALA A 418 -12.67 -3.62 17.08
CA ALA A 418 -11.31 -3.62 17.64
C ALA A 418 -11.29 -3.43 19.17
N GLY A 419 -12.44 -3.11 19.76
CA GLY A 419 -12.69 -3.09 21.20
C GLY A 419 -12.90 -4.52 21.72
N PRO A 420 -12.84 -4.71 23.05
CA PRO A 420 -12.55 -5.99 23.71
C PRO A 420 -13.37 -7.17 23.22
#